data_AF-A0A922IJF4-F1
#
_entry.id   AF-A0A922IJF4-F1
#
_cell.length_a   1.000
_cell.length_b   1.000
_cell.length_c   1.000
_cell.angle_alpha   90.00
_cell.angle_beta   90.00
_cell.angle_gamma   90.00
#
_symmetry.space_group_name_H-M   'P 1'
#
loop_
_entity.id
_entity.type
_entity.pdbx_description
1 polymer ?
#
loop_
_entity_poly.entity_id
_entity_poly.type
_entity_poly.pdbx_seq_one_letter_code
_entity_poly.pdbx_strand_id
1 'polypeptide(L)'
;MRTIYSTSRPSFHFILKSLILIGFVLNFFPDLNTDTWDCIATVFFIDTAHNILSYLDTIWRILKPGGYWINFGPLLYHFSDIPGEDSLELSYTELRLAIKRLGFEIVREKSNIQCGYTQNSSSMLSYNYNCVYGLFRKPFITTISPTTETNVTKLMSTLNTTTSTINDME
;
A
#
# COMPACT_ATOMS: atom_id res chain seq x y z
N MET A 1 -0.71 15.52 47.81
CA MET A 1 -0.32 15.87 46.43
C MET A 1 0.35 14.65 45.79
N ARG A 2 -0.41 13.85 45.01
CA ARG A 2 0.12 12.82 44.08
C ARG A 2 -1.04 12.40 43.17
N THR A 3 -1.05 12.94 41.96
CA THR A 3 -2.02 12.64 40.89
C THR A 3 -1.60 11.32 40.24
N ILE A 4 -2.49 10.32 40.21
CA ILE A 4 -2.26 9.05 39.53
C ILE A 4 -2.87 9.18 38.13
N TYR A 5 -2.02 9.31 37.11
CA TYR A 5 -2.45 9.15 35.72
C TYR A 5 -2.69 7.67 35.44
N SER A 6 -3.97 7.31 35.29
CA SER A 6 -4.39 6.01 34.77
C SER A 6 -4.15 5.99 33.26
N THR A 7 -2.99 5.47 32.83
CA THR A 7 -2.79 5.07 31.44
C THR A 7 -3.34 3.66 31.26
N SER A 8 -4.58 3.55 30.78
CA SER A 8 -5.16 2.28 30.35
C SER A 8 -4.30 1.72 29.23
N ARG A 9 -3.52 0.68 29.53
CA ARG A 9 -2.78 -0.08 28.53
C ARG A 9 -3.80 -0.68 27.56
N PRO A 10 -3.70 -0.44 26.24
CA PRO A 10 -4.57 -1.12 25.29
C PRO A 10 -4.35 -2.62 25.45
N SER A 11 -5.46 -3.35 25.61
CA SER A 11 -5.47 -4.81 25.73
C SER A 11 -4.74 -5.45 24.55
N PHE A 12 -3.99 -6.53 24.82
CA PHE A 12 -3.14 -7.27 23.85
C PHE A 12 -3.86 -7.61 22.54
N HIS A 13 -5.19 -7.75 22.58
CA HIS A 13 -6.08 -7.95 21.43
C HIS A 13 -6.11 -6.77 20.43
N PHE A 14 -5.84 -5.53 20.87
CA PHE A 14 -5.86 -4.33 20.04
C PHE A 14 -4.55 -4.15 19.25
N ILE A 15 -3.42 -4.60 19.80
CA ILE A 15 -2.10 -4.53 19.16
C ILE A 15 -1.94 -5.65 18.12
N LEU A 16 -2.57 -6.81 18.32
CA LEU A 16 -2.52 -7.92 17.37
C LEU A 16 -3.30 -7.68 16.07
N LYS A 17 -4.18 -6.67 16.01
CA LYS A 17 -4.86 -6.28 14.77
C LYS A 17 -4.01 -5.40 13.84
N SER A 18 -2.82 -4.97 14.26
CA SER A 18 -2.05 -3.95 13.54
C SER A 18 -0.86 -4.49 12.74
N LEU A 19 -0.52 -5.77 12.84
CA LEU A 19 0.61 -6.34 12.10
C LEU A 19 0.32 -7.79 11.76
N ILE A 20 -0.16 -8.05 10.54
CA ILE A 20 -0.16 -9.41 10.00
C ILE A 20 0.87 -9.50 8.89
N LEU A 21 1.82 -10.41 9.09
CA LEU A 21 2.66 -10.97 8.05
C LEU A 21 1.73 -11.69 7.05
N ILE A 22 1.57 -11.14 5.84
CA ILE A 22 0.56 -11.57 4.85
C ILE A 22 0.56 -13.07 4.57
N GLY A 23 1.70 -13.77 4.74
CA GLY A 23 1.77 -15.23 4.57
C GLY A 23 0.75 -16.03 5.39
N PHE A 24 0.34 -15.51 6.56
CA PHE A 24 -0.73 -16.10 7.35
C PHE A 24 -2.14 -15.70 6.85
N VAL A 25 -2.32 -14.50 6.31
CA VAL A 25 -3.66 -13.98 5.98
C VAL A 25 -4.24 -14.52 4.67
N LEU A 26 -3.43 -14.65 3.62
CA LEU A 26 -3.91 -15.15 2.34
C LEU A 26 -4.30 -16.63 2.37
N ASN A 27 -3.66 -17.45 3.22
CA ASN A 27 -3.91 -18.88 3.32
C ASN A 27 -5.02 -19.25 4.34
N PHE A 28 -5.27 -18.43 5.35
CA PHE A 28 -6.21 -18.76 6.45
C PHE A 28 -7.54 -17.99 6.42
N PHE A 29 -7.64 -16.88 5.68
CA PHE A 29 -8.87 -16.08 5.60
C PHE A 29 -9.35 -15.98 4.14
N PRO A 30 -10.07 -16.99 3.62
CA PRO A 30 -10.65 -16.92 2.27
C PRO A 30 -11.64 -15.76 2.12
N ASP A 31 -12.31 -15.36 3.21
CA ASP A 31 -13.26 -14.24 3.26
C ASP A 31 -12.62 -12.97 3.80
N LEU A 32 -11.56 -12.50 3.14
CA LEU A 32 -10.96 -11.21 3.49
C LEU A 32 -11.93 -10.07 3.17
N ASN A 33 -12.53 -9.49 4.21
CA ASN A 33 -13.35 -8.29 4.09
C ASN A 33 -12.55 -7.13 3.50
N THR A 34 -13.19 -6.33 2.64
CA THR A 34 -12.59 -5.12 2.07
C THR A 34 -12.39 -4.06 3.16
N ASP A 35 -11.43 -3.16 2.98
CA ASP A 35 -11.21 -1.99 3.85
C ASP A 35 -11.21 -2.32 5.36
N THR A 36 -10.50 -3.38 5.74
CA THR A 36 -10.50 -3.92 7.10
C THR A 36 -9.25 -3.54 7.89
N TRP A 37 -8.11 -3.36 7.23
CA TRP A 37 -6.81 -3.19 7.88
C TRP A 37 -6.31 -1.76 7.77
N ASP A 38 -5.86 -1.20 8.89
CA ASP A 38 -5.22 0.12 8.95
C ASP A 38 -3.75 0.06 8.47
N CYS A 39 -3.09 -1.08 8.69
CA CYS A 39 -1.72 -1.31 8.26
C CYS A 39 -1.49 -2.77 7.86
N ILE A 40 -0.66 -2.97 6.85
CA ILE A 40 -0.18 -4.27 6.38
C ILE A 40 1.33 -4.23 6.29
N ALA A 41 2.01 -5.28 6.76
CA ALA A 41 3.46 -5.40 6.63
C ALA A 41 3.85 -6.72 5.95
N THR A 42 4.70 -6.61 4.92
CA THR A 42 5.31 -7.74 4.22
C THR A 42 6.81 -7.70 4.45
N VAL A 43 7.37 -8.82 4.94
CA VAL A 43 8.81 -8.96 5.17
C VAL A 43 9.27 -10.24 4.50
N PHE A 44 10.12 -10.15 3.47
CA PHE A 44 10.59 -11.30 2.66
C PHE A 44 9.43 -12.19 2.21
N PHE A 45 8.40 -11.58 1.60
CA PHE A 45 7.14 -12.26 1.35
C PHE A 45 6.59 -12.10 -0.07
N ILE A 46 6.66 -10.90 -0.64
CA ILE A 46 5.95 -10.61 -1.90
C ILE A 46 6.50 -11.39 -3.10
N ASP A 47 7.72 -11.89 -2.99
CA ASP A 47 8.41 -12.74 -3.95
C ASP A 47 8.03 -14.23 -3.86
N THR A 48 7.19 -14.60 -2.89
CA THR A 48 6.58 -15.94 -2.80
C THR A 48 5.34 -16.11 -3.67
N ALA A 49 4.92 -15.06 -4.39
CA ALA A 49 3.72 -15.12 -5.23
C ALA A 49 4.02 -15.79 -6.57
N HIS A 50 3.11 -16.63 -7.05
CA HIS A 50 3.06 -16.99 -8.49
C HIS A 50 2.77 -15.76 -9.35
N ASN A 51 1.86 -14.91 -8.88
CA ASN A 51 1.55 -13.63 -9.50
C ASN A 51 1.57 -12.51 -8.45
N ILE A 52 2.63 -11.72 -8.44
CA ILE A 52 2.80 -10.61 -7.51
C ILE A 52 1.69 -9.55 -7.63
N LEU A 53 1.08 -9.40 -8.81
CA LEU A 53 -0.03 -8.45 -9.00
C LEU A 53 -1.26 -8.88 -8.18
N SER A 54 -1.52 -10.18 -8.04
CA SER A 54 -2.60 -10.69 -7.19
C SER A 54 -2.39 -10.37 -5.72
N TYR A 55 -1.13 -10.33 -5.26
CA TYR A 55 -0.80 -9.85 -3.91
C TYR A 55 -1.07 -8.34 -3.79
N LEU A 56 -0.66 -7.54 -4.78
CA LEU A 56 -0.93 -6.09 -4.77
C LEU A 56 -2.42 -5.78 -4.71
N ASP A 57 -3.23 -6.46 -5.54
CA ASP A 57 -4.69 -6.30 -5.57
C ASP A 57 -5.31 -6.65 -4.22
N THR A 58 -4.83 -7.73 -3.59
CA THR A 58 -5.33 -8.12 -2.27
C THR A 58 -4.95 -7.11 -1.20
N ILE A 59 -3.70 -6.66 -1.16
CA ILE A 59 -3.22 -5.64 -0.21
C ILE A 59 -4.07 -4.37 -0.35
N TRP A 60 -4.29 -3.91 -1.59
CA TRP A 60 -5.11 -2.74 -1.87
C TRP A 60 -6.56 -2.91 -1.39
N ARG A 61 -7.17 -4.05 -1.69
CA ARG A 61 -8.56 -4.35 -1.38
C ARG A 61 -8.83 -4.41 0.13
N ILE A 62 -7.91 -4.99 0.90
CA ILE A 62 -8.13 -5.22 2.33
C ILE A 62 -7.64 -4.03 3.19
N LEU A 63 -6.80 -3.14 2.66
CA LEU A 63 -6.44 -1.88 3.31
C LEU A 63 -7.60 -0.91 3.32
N LYS A 64 -7.84 -0.26 4.46
CA LYS A 64 -8.71 0.91 4.54
C LYS A 64 -8.16 2.06 3.71
N PRO A 65 -9.03 2.96 3.20
CA PRO A 65 -8.62 4.27 2.72
C PRO A 65 -7.79 5.01 3.78
N GLY A 66 -6.67 5.59 3.39
CA GLY A 66 -5.70 6.20 4.29
C GLY A 66 -4.75 5.22 5.00
N GLY A 67 -4.98 3.91 4.88
CA GLY A 67 -4.17 2.85 5.48
C GLY A 67 -2.80 2.69 4.82
N TYR A 68 -1.88 2.02 5.53
CA TYR A 68 -0.48 1.91 5.14
C TYR A 68 -0.07 0.49 4.78
N TRP A 69 0.71 0.34 3.72
CA TRP A 69 1.44 -0.89 3.41
C TRP A 69 2.94 -0.65 3.59
N ILE A 70 3.57 -1.50 4.40
CA ILE A 70 5.02 -1.54 4.60
C ILE A 70 5.54 -2.80 3.92
N ASN A 71 6.53 -2.66 3.05
CA ASN A 71 7.25 -3.79 2.45
C ASN A 71 8.74 -3.72 2.78
N PHE A 72 9.33 -4.84 3.15
CA PHE A 72 10.77 -4.98 3.30
C PHE A 72 11.23 -6.34 2.79
N GLY A 73 12.07 -6.38 1.75
CA GLY A 73 12.62 -7.65 1.29
C GLY A 73 13.32 -7.54 -0.06
N PRO A 74 13.92 -8.65 -0.53
CA PRO A 74 14.37 -8.79 -1.89
C PRO A 74 13.20 -9.07 -2.84
N LEU A 75 13.52 -9.30 -4.12
CA LEU A 75 12.64 -9.92 -5.09
C LEU A 75 13.33 -11.18 -5.62
N LEU A 76 13.24 -12.28 -4.86
CA LEU A 76 13.73 -13.59 -5.27
C LEU A 76 12.53 -14.50 -5.55
N TYR A 77 12.00 -14.45 -6.76
CA TYR A 77 10.76 -15.14 -7.11
C TYR A 77 10.90 -16.65 -6.94
N HIS A 78 10.07 -17.22 -6.05
CA HIS A 78 10.25 -18.60 -5.57
C HIS A 78 10.03 -19.66 -6.65
N PHE A 79 9.21 -19.36 -7.66
CA PHE A 79 8.77 -20.32 -8.68
C PHE A 79 9.50 -20.15 -10.02
N SER A 80 10.46 -19.22 -10.14
CA SER A 80 11.19 -18.94 -11.40
C SER A 80 11.88 -20.17 -11.99
N ASP A 81 12.35 -21.06 -11.12
CA ASP A 81 13.21 -22.18 -11.49
C ASP A 81 12.45 -23.53 -11.50
N ILE A 82 11.11 -23.52 -11.33
CA ILE A 82 10.30 -24.74 -11.26
C ILE A 82 9.61 -24.99 -12.61
N PRO A 83 10.01 -26.04 -13.37
CA PRO A 83 9.40 -26.35 -14.65
C PRO A 83 7.91 -26.67 -14.51
N GLY A 84 7.07 -25.97 -15.26
CA GLY A 84 5.61 -26.17 -15.26
C GLY A 84 4.82 -25.29 -14.32
N GLU A 85 5.48 -24.42 -13.53
CA GLU A 85 4.84 -23.39 -12.73
C GLU A 85 4.92 -22.04 -13.43
N ASP A 86 3.78 -21.36 -13.62
CA ASP A 86 3.76 -20.00 -14.13
C ASP A 86 4.15 -19.01 -13.02
N SER A 87 5.19 -18.21 -13.26
CA SER A 87 5.70 -17.20 -12.32
C SER A 87 5.82 -15.85 -13.03
N LEU A 88 5.07 -14.84 -12.58
CA LEU A 88 5.19 -13.47 -13.10
C LEU A 88 6.28 -12.72 -12.32
N GLU A 89 7.43 -12.56 -12.97
CA GLU A 89 8.61 -11.96 -12.38
C GLU A 89 8.75 -10.49 -12.79
N LEU A 90 8.49 -9.58 -11.85
CA LEU A 90 8.70 -8.15 -12.08
C LEU A 90 10.03 -7.70 -11.48
N SER A 91 10.81 -6.93 -12.23
CA SER A 91 11.88 -6.12 -11.65
C SER A 91 11.30 -5.13 -10.64
N TYR A 92 12.12 -4.62 -9.71
CA TYR A 92 11.64 -3.62 -8.75
C TYR A 92 11.10 -2.36 -9.44
N THR A 93 11.68 -1.98 -10.58
CA THR A 93 11.20 -0.83 -11.38
C THR A 93 9.78 -1.05 -11.90
N GLU A 94 9.48 -2.25 -12.40
CA GLU A 94 8.15 -2.62 -12.90
C GLU A 94 7.15 -2.76 -11.75
N LEU A 95 7.55 -3.42 -10.65
CA LEU A 95 6.74 -3.54 -9.45
C LEU A 95 6.36 -2.15 -8.92
N ARG A 96 7.32 -1.24 -8.81
CA ARG A 96 7.08 0.14 -8.38
C ARG A 96 6.11 0.88 -9.31
N LEU A 97 6.18 0.64 -10.61
CA LEU A 97 5.23 1.21 -11.57
C LEU A 97 3.82 0.63 -11.35
N ALA A 98 3.70 -0.68 -11.13
CA ALA A 98 2.43 -1.33 -10.81
C ALA A 98 1.81 -0.77 -9.52
N ILE A 99 2.60 -0.63 -8.46
CA ILE A 99 2.18 -0.03 -7.17
C ILE A 99 1.60 1.37 -7.40
N LYS A 100 2.28 2.22 -8.18
CA LYS A 100 1.78 3.56 -8.51
C LYS A 100 0.51 3.53 -9.35
N ARG A 101 0.42 2.63 -10.34
CA ARG A 101 -0.76 2.49 -11.22
C ARG A 101 -1.99 2.01 -10.45
N LEU A 102 -1.79 1.19 -9.43
CA LEU A 102 -2.87 0.74 -8.54
C LEU A 102 -3.43 1.88 -7.67
N GLY A 103 -2.66 2.96 -7.50
CA GLY A 103 -3.07 4.18 -6.80
C GLY A 103 -2.41 4.38 -5.44
N PHE A 104 -1.42 3.56 -5.07
CA PHE A 104 -0.67 3.78 -3.84
C PHE A 104 0.20 5.04 -3.92
N GLU A 105 0.17 5.83 -2.86
CA GLU A 105 1.09 6.94 -2.63
C GLU A 105 2.40 6.39 -2.03
N ILE A 106 3.55 6.75 -2.61
CA ILE A 106 4.86 6.39 -2.05
C ILE A 106 5.22 7.43 -0.98
N VAL A 107 5.19 7.02 0.28
CA VAL A 107 5.50 7.88 1.43
C VAL A 107 6.99 7.85 1.76
N ARG A 108 7.61 6.67 1.70
CA ARG A 108 9.06 6.50 1.87
C ARG A 108 9.55 5.29 1.10
N GLU A 109 10.73 5.39 0.53
CA GLU A 109 11.38 4.31 -0.22
C GLU A 109 12.88 4.35 0.05
N LYS A 110 13.50 3.20 0.28
CA LYS A 110 14.95 3.08 0.42
C LYS A 110 15.41 1.73 -0.15
N SER A 111 16.27 1.79 -1.16
CA SER A 111 16.88 0.62 -1.79
C SER A 111 18.26 0.31 -1.20
N ASN A 112 18.85 -0.81 -1.64
CA ASN A 112 20.21 -1.25 -1.30
C ASN A 112 20.43 -1.42 0.21
N ILE A 113 19.42 -1.90 0.92
CA ILE A 113 19.55 -2.24 2.34
C ILE A 113 20.09 -3.67 2.43
N GLN A 114 21.33 -3.82 2.86
CA GLN A 114 21.92 -5.14 3.05
C GLN A 114 21.28 -5.86 4.24
N CYS A 115 20.80 -7.07 4.01
CA CYS A 115 20.16 -7.90 5.03
C CYS A 115 20.48 -9.37 4.78
N GLY A 116 20.76 -10.12 5.85
CA GLY A 116 20.88 -11.57 5.81
C GLY A 116 19.54 -12.26 6.06
N TYR A 117 19.41 -13.52 5.66
CA TYR A 117 18.27 -14.37 5.98
C TYR A 117 18.78 -15.71 6.53
N THR A 118 18.29 -16.12 7.71
CA THR A 118 18.63 -17.40 8.38
C THR A 118 20.11 -17.79 8.27
N GLN A 119 21.01 -16.87 8.60
CA GLN A 119 22.44 -17.06 8.44
C GLN A 119 23.04 -17.90 9.58
N ASN A 120 23.97 -18.79 9.24
CA ASN A 120 24.87 -19.41 10.19
C ASN A 120 26.13 -18.55 10.31
N SER A 121 26.33 -17.90 11.46
CA SER A 121 27.50 -17.03 11.70
C SER A 121 28.84 -17.75 11.69
N SER A 122 28.84 -19.08 11.82
CA SER A 122 30.05 -19.92 11.77
C SER A 122 30.34 -20.47 10.37
N SER A 123 29.47 -20.25 9.39
CA SER A 123 29.66 -20.72 8.01
C SER A 123 30.61 -19.79 7.25
N MET A 124 31.48 -20.38 6.42
CA MET A 124 32.28 -19.60 5.45
C MET A 124 31.45 -19.06 4.29
N LEU A 125 30.28 -19.67 4.02
CA LEU A 125 29.32 -19.24 3.00
C LEU A 125 28.19 -18.45 3.65
N SER A 126 27.96 -17.22 3.19
CA SER A 126 26.87 -16.34 3.63
C SER A 126 26.19 -15.67 2.44
N TYR A 127 24.86 -15.58 2.48
CA TYR A 127 24.06 -14.86 1.48
C TYR A 127 23.54 -13.55 2.06
N ASN A 128 23.84 -12.44 1.39
CA ASN A 128 23.29 -11.12 1.71
C ASN A 128 22.38 -10.66 0.58
N TYR A 129 21.21 -10.15 0.95
CA TYR A 129 20.23 -9.59 0.05
C TYR A 129 20.34 -8.07 0.02
N ASN A 130 20.20 -7.48 -1.16
CA ASN A 130 20.00 -6.04 -1.33
C ASN A 130 18.49 -5.78 -1.32
N CYS A 131 17.93 -5.54 -0.14
CA CYS A 131 16.51 -5.37 0.03
C CYS A 131 16.05 -3.95 -0.29
N VAL A 132 14.76 -3.82 -0.59
CA VAL A 132 14.07 -2.54 -0.67
C VAL A 132 13.09 -2.42 0.50
N TYR A 133 13.13 -1.27 1.16
CA TYR A 133 12.10 -0.81 2.09
C TYR A 133 11.15 0.13 1.35
N GLY A 134 9.85 -0.13 1.44
CA GLY A 134 8.78 0.73 0.93
C GLY A 134 7.73 0.97 1.99
N LEU A 135 7.34 2.24 2.15
CA LEU A 135 6.16 2.67 2.89
C LEU A 135 5.20 3.32 1.89
N PHE A 136 4.06 2.68 1.71
CA PHE A 136 3.03 3.07 0.77
C PHE A 136 1.74 3.38 1.52
N ARG A 137 0.91 4.24 0.94
CA ARG A 137 -0.38 4.61 1.53
C ARG A 137 -1.49 4.48 0.50
N LYS A 138 -2.59 3.85 0.89
CA LYS A 138 -3.84 3.91 0.13
C LYS A 138 -4.45 5.31 0.32
N PRO A 139 -4.80 6.05 -0.74
CA PRO A 139 -5.37 7.38 -0.61
C PRO A 139 -6.66 7.35 0.22
N PHE A 140 -6.99 8.48 0.84
CA PHE A 140 -8.31 8.63 1.47
C PHE A 140 -9.41 8.64 0.41
N ILE A 141 -10.60 8.14 0.74
CA ILE A 141 -11.78 8.40 -0.07
C ILE A 141 -12.12 9.87 0.11
N THR A 142 -11.80 10.68 -0.88
CA THR A 142 -12.36 12.04 -0.96
C THR A 142 -13.79 11.89 -1.44
N THR A 143 -14.76 11.88 -0.53
CA THR A 143 -16.14 12.15 -0.91
C THR A 143 -16.17 13.57 -1.43
N ILE A 144 -16.20 13.74 -2.76
CA ILE A 144 -16.61 15.00 -3.34
C ILE A 144 -18.06 15.15 -2.93
N SER A 145 -18.33 15.95 -1.90
CA SER A 145 -19.69 16.43 -1.65
C SER A 145 -20.12 17.20 -2.91
N PRO A 146 -21.36 17.02 -3.43
CA PRO A 146 -21.85 17.66 -4.65
C PRO A 146 -22.00 19.20 -4.56
N THR A 147 -21.32 19.85 -3.62
CA THR A 147 -21.37 21.30 -3.38
C THR A 147 -20.42 22.11 -4.28
N THR A 148 -19.50 21.49 -5.01
CA THR A 148 -18.58 22.24 -5.90
C THR A 148 -19.13 22.41 -7.32
N GLU A 149 -20.00 21.51 -7.81
CA GLU A 149 -20.67 21.70 -9.12
C GLU A 149 -21.56 22.93 -9.12
N THR A 150 -22.27 23.22 -8.01
CA THR A 150 -23.16 24.38 -7.93
C THR A 150 -22.41 25.70 -8.07
N ASN A 151 -21.17 25.80 -7.57
CA ASN A 151 -20.38 27.03 -7.66
C ASN A 151 -19.76 27.22 -9.06
N VAL A 152 -19.36 26.13 -9.73
CA VAL A 152 -18.86 26.21 -11.12
C VAL A 152 -19.98 26.57 -12.08
N THR A 153 -21.17 25.96 -11.96
CA THR A 153 -22.33 26.31 -12.80
C THR A 153 -22.81 27.74 -12.54
N LYS A 154 -22.79 28.19 -11.27
CA LYS A 154 -23.16 29.56 -10.91
C LYS A 154 -22.15 30.57 -11.47
N LEU A 155 -20.84 30.31 -11.37
CA LEU A 155 -19.80 31.17 -11.94
C LEU A 155 -19.88 31.24 -13.47
N MET A 156 -20.11 30.11 -14.15
CA MET A 156 -20.28 30.06 -15.61
C MET A 156 -21.56 30.78 -16.07
N SER A 157 -22.64 30.70 -15.31
CA SER A 157 -23.88 31.46 -15.61
C SER A 157 -23.70 32.97 -15.46
N THR A 158 -22.92 33.43 -14.47
CA THR A 158 -22.63 34.86 -14.26
C THR A 158 -21.72 35.43 -15.35
N LEU A 159 -20.73 34.66 -15.81
CA LEU A 159 -19.86 35.03 -16.93
C LEU A 159 -20.64 35.17 -18.26
N ASN A 160 -21.55 34.25 -18.56
CA ASN A 160 -22.33 34.29 -19.80
C ASN A 160 -23.33 35.46 -19.86
N THR A 161 -23.79 35.97 -18.71
CA THR A 161 -24.72 37.12 -18.65
C THR A 161 -24.01 38.46 -18.86
N THR A 162 -22.70 38.53 -18.58
CA THR A 162 -21.92 39.76 -18.74
C THR A 162 -21.46 39.94 -20.19
N THR A 163 -21.28 38.85 -20.94
CA THR A 163 -20.91 38.88 -22.36
C THR A 163 -22.08 39.25 -23.28
N SER A 164 -23.34 39.00 -22.88
CA SER A 164 -24.50 39.36 -23.70
C SER A 164 -24.85 40.86 -23.67
N THR A 165 -24.42 41.61 -22.66
CA THR A 165 -24.67 43.07 -22.59
C THR A 165 -23.65 43.92 -23.34
N ILE A 166 -22.56 43.34 -23.84
CA ILE A 166 -21.49 44.09 -24.55
C ILE A 166 -21.70 44.07 -26.07
N ASN A 167 -22.48 43.13 -26.61
CA ASN A 167 -22.69 42.98 -28.06
C ASN A 167 -23.90 43.75 -28.63
N ASP A 168 -24.59 44.57 -27.82
CA ASP A 168 -25.78 45.34 -28.23
C ASP A 168 -25.54 46.86 -28.32
N MET A 169 -24.28 47.33 -28.42
CA MET A 169 -23.94 48.77 -28.59
C MET A 169 -22.95 49.07 -29.73
N GLU A 170 -22.89 48.24 -30.77
CA GLU A 170 -22.25 48.60 -32.05
C GLU A 170 -23.18 48.26 -33.22
#